data_AF-A0A3P7E484-F1
#
_entry.id   AF-A0A3P7E484-F1
#
_cell.length_a   1.000
_cell.length_b   1.000
_cell.length_c   1.000
_cell.angle_alpha   90.00
_cell.angle_beta   90.00
_cell.angle_gamma   90.00
#
_symmetry.space_group_name_H-M   'P 1'
#
loop_
_entity.id
_entity.type
_entity.pdbx_description
1 polymer ?
#
loop_
_entity_poly.entity_id
_entity_poly.type
_entity_poly.pdbx_seq_one_letter_code
_entity_poly.pdbx_strand_id
1 'polypeptide(L)'
;MLKASLKVSSASPSLFSQIIVITPTYRRTTRLADMTRMANTLSHIKNLYWIVIEDANNKVKAVEKLLNRTALPYTYFPAKTLPGYPRKLLIKLSIYHL
;
A
#
# COMPACT_ATOMS: atom_id res chain seq x y z
N MET A 1 -6.48 -35.29 31.51
CA MET A 1 -5.96 -34.54 30.35
C MET A 1 -7.00 -33.49 29.94
N LEU A 2 -6.83 -32.22 30.33
CA LEU A 2 -7.75 -31.15 29.87
C LEU A 2 -7.50 -30.90 28.37
N LYS A 3 -8.49 -31.20 27.53
CA LYS A 3 -8.56 -30.62 26.18
C LYS A 3 -8.87 -29.14 26.35
N ALA A 4 -7.88 -28.28 26.11
CA ALA A 4 -8.13 -26.86 25.94
C ALA A 4 -9.09 -26.68 24.76
N SER A 5 -10.35 -26.36 25.07
CA SER A 5 -11.31 -25.92 24.07
C SER A 5 -10.78 -24.59 23.52
N LEU A 6 -10.15 -24.65 22.35
CA LEU A 6 -9.76 -23.45 21.62
C LEU A 6 -11.05 -22.72 21.29
N LYS A 7 -11.36 -21.70 22.09
CA LYS A 7 -12.34 -20.69 21.78
C LYS A 7 -11.83 -19.97 20.53
N VAL A 8 -12.12 -20.53 19.36
CA VAL A 8 -12.04 -19.80 18.10
C VAL A 8 -12.96 -18.61 18.31
N SER A 9 -12.35 -17.45 18.50
CA SER A 9 -13.09 -16.20 18.54
C SER A 9 -13.89 -16.13 17.23
N SER A 10 -15.20 -16.17 17.34
CA SER A 10 -16.15 -16.15 16.22
C SER A 10 -16.16 -14.84 15.42
N ALA A 11 -15.09 -14.04 15.52
CA ALA A 11 -14.99 -12.71 14.95
C ALA A 11 -13.75 -12.53 14.06
N SER A 12 -13.02 -13.59 13.68
CA SER A 12 -12.11 -13.47 12.54
C SER A 12 -12.98 -13.27 11.30
N PRO A 13 -12.84 -12.15 10.54
CA PRO A 13 -13.53 -12.02 9.27
C PRO A 13 -13.22 -13.24 8.40
N SER A 14 -14.21 -13.75 7.67
CA SER A 14 -13.95 -14.78 6.67
C SER A 14 -12.89 -14.28 5.70
N LEU A 15 -11.81 -15.04 5.50
CA LEU A 15 -10.82 -14.73 4.46
C LEU A 15 -11.48 -14.62 3.07
N PHE A 16 -12.57 -15.37 2.87
CA PHE A 16 -13.40 -15.33 1.67
C PHE A 16 -14.01 -13.95 1.36
N SER A 17 -14.04 -13.02 2.32
CA SER A 17 -14.61 -11.68 2.12
C SER A 17 -13.58 -10.56 2.30
N GLN A 18 -12.28 -10.86 2.34
CA GLN A 18 -11.24 -9.87 2.57
C GLN A 18 -10.92 -9.09 1.29
N ILE A 19 -10.95 -7.76 1.37
CA ILE A 19 -10.51 -6.88 0.28
C ILE A 19 -9.00 -6.65 0.42
N ILE A 20 -8.23 -6.97 -0.60
CA ILE A 20 -6.79 -6.70 -0.65
C ILE A 20 -6.55 -5.50 -1.57
N VAL A 21 -6.09 -4.39 -1.00
CA VAL A 21 -5.70 -3.21 -1.76
C VAL A 21 -4.20 -3.27 -2.00
N ILE A 22 -3.77 -3.24 -3.25
CA ILE A 22 -2.35 -3.18 -3.62
C ILE A 22 -2.07 -1.79 -4.18
N THR A 23 -1.08 -1.09 -3.61
CA THR A 23 -0.73 0.27 -4.02
C THR A 23 0.77 0.42 -4.24
N PRO A 24 1.24 0.56 -5.50
CA PRO A 24 2.60 1.02 -5.75
C PRO A 24 2.72 2.51 -5.42
N THR A 25 3.84 2.88 -4.81
CA THR A 25 4.18 4.27 -4.49
C THR A 25 5.61 4.56 -4.87
N TYR A 26 5.89 5.79 -5.28
CA TYR A 26 7.20 6.26 -5.71
C TYR A 26 7.41 7.68 -5.20
N ARG A 27 8.67 8.13 -5.17
CA ARG A 27 9.01 9.48 -4.68
C ARG A 27 8.33 10.57 -5.52
N ARG A 28 7.43 11.33 -4.90
CA ARG A 28 6.85 12.59 -5.42
C ARG A 28 6.47 13.51 -4.26
N THR A 29 6.30 14.81 -4.54
CA THR A 29 5.98 15.85 -3.55
C THR A 29 4.63 15.61 -2.86
N THR A 30 3.61 15.13 -3.59
CA THR A 30 2.26 14.88 -3.06
C THR A 30 2.11 13.53 -2.35
N ARG A 31 3.14 12.68 -2.35
CA ARG A 31 3.03 11.26 -1.95
C ARG A 31 2.38 11.08 -0.58
N LEU A 32 2.83 11.83 0.43
CA LEU A 32 2.32 11.68 1.79
C LEU A 32 0.87 12.20 1.93
N ALA A 33 0.50 13.23 1.18
CA ALA A 33 -0.88 13.73 1.15
C ALA A 33 -1.81 12.70 0.51
N ASP A 34 -1.41 12.15 -0.64
CA ASP A 34 -2.19 11.12 -1.35
C ASP A 34 -2.37 9.86 -0.51
N MET A 35 -1.30 9.38 0.14
CA MET A 35 -1.35 8.22 1.03
C MET A 35 -2.18 8.47 2.28
N THR A 36 -2.14 9.67 2.84
CA THR A 36 -3.01 10.04 3.99
C THR A 36 -4.47 10.03 3.59
N ARG A 37 -4.81 10.64 2.43
CA ARG A 37 -6.17 10.64 1.91
C ARG A 37 -6.66 9.22 1.67
N MET A 38 -5.83 8.37 1.05
CA MET A 38 -6.19 6.98 0.79
C MET A 38 -6.36 6.20 2.10
N ALA A 39 -5.46 6.33 3.07
CA ALA A 39 -5.58 5.68 4.37
C ALA A 39 -6.89 6.05 5.08
N ASN A 40 -7.28 7.34 5.07
CA ASN A 40 -8.54 7.80 5.63
C ASN A 40 -9.74 7.14 4.93
N THR A 41 -9.76 7.09 3.58
CA THR A 41 -10.83 6.43 2.84
C THR A 41 -10.90 4.92 3.16
N LEU A 42 -9.76 4.24 3.16
CA LEU A 42 -9.70 2.80 3.43
C LEU A 42 -10.10 2.46 4.88
N SER A 43 -9.92 3.37 5.83
CA SER A 43 -10.31 3.16 7.24
C SER A 43 -11.80 2.93 7.46
N HIS A 44 -12.64 3.33 6.50
CA HIS A 44 -14.09 3.10 6.56
C HIS A 44 -14.51 1.71 6.06
N ILE A 45 -13.58 0.92 5.49
CA ILE A 45 -13.86 -0.38 4.90
C ILE A 45 -13.50 -1.48 5.91
N LYS A 46 -14.48 -2.34 6.24
CA LYS A 46 -14.26 -3.51 7.09
C LYS A 46 -13.58 -4.62 6.28
N ASN A 47 -12.81 -5.47 6.97
CA ASN A 47 -12.13 -6.64 6.37
C ASN A 47 -11.23 -6.27 5.18
N LEU A 48 -10.40 -5.24 5.34
CA LEU A 48 -9.47 -4.76 4.33
C LEU A 48 -8.03 -5.01 4.76
N TYR A 49 -7.18 -5.45 3.82
CA TYR A 49 -5.74 -5.57 4.00
C TYR A 49 -5.01 -4.74 2.95
N TRP A 50 -4.05 -3.91 3.38
CA TRP A 50 -3.38 -2.96 2.49
C TRP A 50 -1.92 -3.36 2.23
N ILE A 51 -1.59 -3.65 0.98
CA ILE A 51 -0.23 -3.93 0.52
C ILE A 51 0.33 -2.68 -0.15
N VAL A 52 1.38 -2.11 0.42
CA VAL A 52 2.09 -0.94 -0.12
C VAL A 52 3.44 -1.36 -0.66
N ILE A 53 3.72 -0.98 -1.89
CA ILE A 53 4.96 -1.33 -2.60
C ILE A 53 5.74 -0.04 -2.87
N GLU A 54 6.91 0.12 -2.26
CA GLU A 54 7.80 1.26 -2.56
C GLU A 54 8.62 0.96 -3.81
N ASP A 55 8.48 1.77 -4.85
CA ASP A 55 9.32 1.77 -6.05
C ASP A 55 10.70 2.36 -5.76
N ALA A 56 11.45 1.66 -4.91
CA ALA A 56 12.80 1.99 -4.48
C ALA A 56 13.51 0.72 -3.98
N ASN A 57 14.81 0.82 -3.73
CA ASN A 57 15.59 -0.29 -3.15
C ASN A 57 15.27 -0.53 -1.67
N ASN A 58 14.77 0.51 -0.97
CA ASN A 58 14.57 0.50 0.47
C ASN A 58 13.23 1.15 0.81
N LYS A 59 12.66 0.77 1.95
CA LYS A 59 11.49 1.46 2.51
C LYS A 59 11.83 2.92 2.85
N VAL A 60 10.83 3.79 2.78
CA VAL A 60 10.97 5.19 3.17
C VAL A 60 10.36 5.39 4.56
N LYS A 61 11.19 5.80 5.52
CA LYS A 61 10.80 6.01 6.94
C LYS A 61 9.55 6.88 7.12
N ALA A 62 9.38 7.92 6.29
CA ALA A 62 8.20 8.78 6.36
C ALA A 62 6.90 8.06 5.97
N VAL A 63 6.94 7.13 5.00
CA VAL A 63 5.79 6.31 4.63
C VAL A 63 5.52 5.26 5.69
N GLU A 64 6.55 4.60 6.20
CA GLU A 64 6.39 3.64 7.29
C GLU A 64 5.78 4.29 8.53
N LYS A 65 6.24 5.48 8.92
CA LYS A 65 5.64 6.27 10.00
C LYS A 65 4.18 6.64 9.72
N LEU A 66 3.82 6.96 8.47
CA LEU A 66 2.45 7.24 8.07
C LEU A 66 1.58 5.98 8.24
N LEU A 67 2.03 4.84 7.71
CA LEU A 67 1.30 3.57 7.78
C LEU A 67 1.13 3.08 9.22
N ASN A 68 2.17 3.20 10.04
CA ASN A 68 2.11 2.89 11.48
C ASN A 68 1.10 3.72 12.27
N ARG A 69 0.77 4.92 11.78
CA ARG A 69 -0.26 5.78 12.40
C ARG A 69 -1.67 5.42 11.93
N THR A 70 -1.79 4.63 10.87
CA THR A 70 -3.10 4.11 10.45
C THR A 70 -3.48 2.93 11.33
N ALA A 71 -4.78 2.70 11.52
CA ALA A 71 -5.29 1.48 12.16
C ALA A 71 -5.51 0.34 11.15
N LEU A 72 -4.98 0.47 9.92
CA LEU A 72 -5.18 -0.50 8.86
C LEU A 72 -4.18 -1.65 8.99
N PRO A 73 -4.58 -2.92 8.81
CA PRO A 73 -3.61 -4.01 8.68
C PRO A 73 -2.92 -3.88 7.31
N TYR A 74 -1.58 -3.91 7.32
CA TYR A 74 -0.82 -3.64 6.11
C TYR A 74 0.47 -4.45 6.02
N THR A 75 0.96 -4.62 4.80
CA THR A 75 2.34 -5.02 4.50
C THR A 75 3.01 -3.91 3.69
N TYR A 76 4.22 -3.52 4.07
CA TYR A 76 5.02 -2.53 3.35
C TYR A 76 6.39 -3.08 3.00
N PHE A 77 6.72 -3.13 1.70
CA PHE A 77 8.01 -3.61 1.21
C PHE A 77 8.52 -2.80 0.01
N PRO A 78 9.84 -2.75 -0.20
CA PRO A 78 10.43 -2.13 -1.38
C PRO A 78 10.52 -3.12 -2.55
N ALA A 79 10.16 -2.66 -3.75
CA ALA A 79 10.39 -3.35 -5.01
C ALA A 79 10.62 -2.31 -6.12
N LYS A 80 11.88 -2.12 -6.50
CA LYS A 80 12.27 -1.14 -7.52
C LYS A 80 11.94 -1.64 -8.92
N THR A 81 11.29 -0.80 -9.70
CA THR A 81 11.08 -1.00 -11.13
C THR A 81 12.43 -1.05 -11.85
N LEU A 82 12.64 -2.11 -12.64
CA LEU A 82 13.89 -2.29 -13.38
C LEU A 82 14.11 -1.13 -14.38
N PRO A 83 15.36 -0.70 -14.60
CA PRO A 83 15.68 0.19 -15.72
C PRO A 83 15.21 -0.40 -17.06
N GLY A 84 14.70 0.44 -17.95
CA GLY A 84 14.22 0.01 -19.27
C GLY A 84 12.76 -0.45 -19.33
N TYR A 85 12.11 -0.72 -18.18
CA TYR A 85 10.67 -0.97 -18.18
C TYR A 85 9.91 0.27 -18.69
N PRO A 86 8.88 0.12 -19.53
CA PRO A 86 8.09 1.25 -20.01
C PRO A 86 7.53 2.03 -18.82
N ARG A 87 8.10 3.20 -18.57
CA ARG A 87 7.45 4.22 -17.74
C ARG A 87 6.47 4.96 -18.63
N LYS A 88 5.41 5.52 -18.04
CA LYS A 88 4.54 6.47 -18.77
C LYS A 88 5.45 7.56 -19.34
N LEU A 89 5.80 7.41 -20.62
CA LEU A 89 6.63 8.35 -21.32
C LEU A 89 5.77 9.60 -21.37
N LEU A 90 6.16 10.65 -20.64
CA LEU A 90 5.71 11.97 -21.04
C LEU A 90 6.26 12.11 -22.45
N ILE A 91 5.38 11.94 -23.43
CA ILE A 91 5.60 12.43 -24.77
C ILE A 91 5.69 13.95 -24.59
N LYS A 92 6.83 14.46 -24.11
CA LYS A 92 7.34 15.72 -24.61
C LYS A 92 7.82 15.37 -26.01
N LEU A 93 6.87 15.27 -26.93
CA LEU A 93 7.14 15.60 -28.32
C LEU A 93 7.86 16.93 -28.23
N SER A 94 9.13 16.92 -28.63
CA SER A 94 9.90 18.11 -28.86
C SER A 94 9.23 18.83 -30.03
N ILE A 95 8.16 19.56 -29.74
CA ILE A 95 7.58 20.57 -30.63
C ILE A 95 8.38 21.87 -30.42
N TYR A 96 9.69 21.77 -30.63
CA TYR A 96 10.60 22.91 -30.79
C TYR A 96 11.65 22.56 -31.84
N HIS A 97 11.17 22.15 -33.01
CA HIS A 97 11.88 22.31 -34.28
C HIS A 97 10.81 22.70 -35.30
N LEU A 98 10.41 23.98 -35.27
CA LEU A 98 9.82 24.81 -36.33
C LEU A 98 9.47 26.17 -35.72
#